data_AF-A0A1I6S1K0-F1
#
_entry.id   AF-A0A1I6S1K0-F1
#
_cell.length_a   1.000
_cell.length_b   1.000
_cell.length_c   1.000
_cell.angle_alpha   90.00
_cell.angle_beta   90.00
_cell.angle_gamma   90.00
#
_symmetry.space_group_name_H-M   'P 1'
#
loop_
_entity.id
_entity.type
_entity.pdbx_description
1 polymer ?
#
loop_
_entity_poly.entity_id
_entity_poly.type
_entity_poly.pdbx_seq_one_letter_code
_entity_poly.pdbx_strand_id
1 'polypeptide(L)'
;MNRLMIGAALSARLHAAEAAIDQAMADTAGLAAALPAARVEAALSATAGQKAFDEAAASLSALADARSHIVRTHLALAALARVLGLEILAVGQLDKPGDRPPVGGDGDDSAVTRILVNKSCENTPNKPLPEQAALC
;
A
#
# COMPACT_ATOMS: atom_id res chain seq x y z
N MET A 1 14.98 20.87 31.31
CA MET A 1 14.63 20.40 29.95
C MET A 1 13.86 21.51 29.24
N ASN A 2 14.29 21.99 28.06
CA ASN A 2 13.56 23.04 27.31
C ASN A 2 12.45 22.42 26.43
N ARG A 3 11.39 23.17 26.11
CA ARG A 3 10.24 22.75 25.27
C ARG A 3 10.66 22.09 23.95
N LEU A 4 11.75 22.57 23.36
CA LEU A 4 12.28 22.06 22.10
C LEU A 4 12.80 20.61 22.24
N MET A 5 13.47 20.30 23.35
CA MET A 5 13.93 18.92 23.61
C MET A 5 12.79 17.95 23.89
N ILE A 6 11.74 18.41 24.59
CA ILE A 6 10.54 17.60 24.85
C ILE A 6 9.83 17.29 23.53
N GLY A 7 9.65 18.30 22.66
CA GLY A 7 9.05 18.12 21.34
C GLY A 7 9.87 17.19 20.43
N ALA A 8 11.20 17.32 20.43
CA ALA A 8 12.08 16.44 19.67
C ALA A 8 11.97 14.98 20.13
N ALA A 9 11.95 14.74 21.46
CA ALA A 9 11.77 13.41 22.01
C ALA A 9 10.40 12.81 21.66
N LEU A 10 9.33 13.62 21.69
CA LEU A 10 7.99 13.16 21.29
C LEU A 10 7.93 12.84 19.79
N SER A 11 8.54 13.68 18.95
CA SER A 11 8.64 13.44 17.51
C SER A 11 9.38 12.12 17.22
N ALA A 12 10.51 11.87 17.88
CA ALA A 12 11.25 10.61 17.73
C ALA A 12 10.39 9.39 18.10
N ARG A 13 9.61 9.48 19.19
CA ARG A 13 8.69 8.40 19.60
C ARG A 13 7.57 8.17 18.59
N LEU A 14 7.05 9.23 17.99
CA LEU A 14 5.99 9.14 16.98
C LEU A 14 6.50 8.43 15.71
N HIS A 15 7.68 8.81 15.20
CA HIS A 15 8.30 8.13 14.06
C HIS A 15 8.62 6.66 14.37
N ALA A 16 9.11 6.36 15.58
CA ALA A 16 9.33 4.97 15.99
C ALA A 16 8.03 4.15 16.04
N ALA A 17 6.92 4.75 16.48
CA ALA A 17 5.61 4.10 16.46
C ALA A 17 5.10 3.88 15.03
N GLU A 18 5.26 4.85 14.13
CA GLU A 18 4.93 4.72 12.71
C GLU A 18 5.71 3.57 12.05
N ALA A 19 7.04 3.54 12.25
CA ALA A 19 7.90 2.48 11.71
C ALA A 19 7.52 1.09 12.24
N ALA A 20 7.15 0.99 13.53
CA ALA A 20 6.70 -0.28 14.11
C ALA A 20 5.38 -0.77 13.48
N ILE A 21 4.44 0.14 13.18
CA ILE A 21 3.20 -0.21 12.48
C ILE A 21 3.50 -0.65 11.04
N ASP A 22 4.36 0.08 10.32
CA ASP A 22 4.72 -0.27 8.94
C ASP A 22 5.41 -1.65 8.87
N GLN A 23 6.28 -1.97 9.84
CA GLN A 23 6.86 -3.31 9.94
C GLN A 23 5.81 -4.38 10.25
N ALA A 24 4.91 -4.13 11.21
CA ALA A 24 3.84 -5.06 11.55
C ALA A 24 2.90 -5.32 10.35
N MET A 25 2.63 -4.30 9.54
CA MET A 25 1.87 -4.43 8.30
C MET A 25 2.58 -5.34 7.29
N ALA A 26 3.88 -5.16 7.10
CA ALA A 26 4.68 -5.98 6.18
C ALA A 26 4.66 -7.46 6.59
N ASP A 27 4.91 -7.74 7.87
CA ASP A 27 4.93 -9.10 8.41
C ASP A 27 3.55 -9.77 8.33
N THR A 28 2.49 -9.04 8.69
CA THR A 28 1.11 -9.54 8.65
C THR A 28 0.65 -9.81 7.21
N ALA A 29 1.00 -8.93 6.27
CA ALA A 29 0.72 -9.13 4.85
C ALA A 29 1.46 -10.36 4.29
N GLY A 30 2.72 -10.55 4.68
CA GLY A 30 3.50 -11.75 4.33
C GLY A 30 2.84 -13.03 4.82
N LEU A 31 2.38 -13.06 6.08
CA LEU A 31 1.64 -14.19 6.63
C LEU A 31 0.33 -14.45 5.86
N ALA A 32 -0.47 -13.41 5.64
CA ALA A 32 -1.74 -13.53 4.90
C ALA A 32 -1.53 -14.07 3.48
N ALA A 33 -0.48 -13.62 2.79
CA ALA A 33 -0.13 -14.09 1.45
C ALA A 33 0.37 -15.54 1.42
N ALA A 34 1.03 -16.01 2.48
CA ALA A 34 1.55 -17.38 2.56
C ALA A 34 0.45 -18.43 2.78
N LEU A 35 -0.65 -18.08 3.45
CA LEU A 35 -1.70 -19.03 3.83
C LEU A 35 -2.37 -19.75 2.63
N PRO A 36 -2.79 -19.06 1.55
CA PRO A 36 -3.37 -19.73 0.38
C PRO A 36 -2.36 -20.64 -0.35
N ALA A 37 -1.08 -20.26 -0.40
CA ALA A 37 -0.04 -21.06 -1.02
C ALA A 37 0.22 -22.35 -0.22
N ALA A 38 0.41 -22.23 1.09
CA ALA A 38 0.59 -23.37 2.00
C ALA A 38 -0.57 -24.37 1.94
N ARG A 39 -1.81 -23.88 1.79
CA ARG A 39 -3.00 -24.72 1.59
C ARG A 39 -2.91 -25.57 0.32
N VAL A 40 -2.45 -25.00 -0.78
CA VAL A 40 -2.28 -25.71 -2.06
C VAL A 40 -1.14 -26.71 -1.97
N GLU A 41 0.00 -26.31 -1.39
CA GLU A 41 1.18 -27.18 -1.19
C GLU A 41 0.86 -28.39 -0.32
N ALA A 42 0.00 -28.22 0.69
CA ALA A 42 -0.46 -29.30 1.57
C ALA A 42 -1.62 -30.13 0.99
N ALA A 43 -2.04 -29.90 -0.26
CA ALA A 43 -3.18 -30.56 -0.91
C ALA A 43 -4.48 -30.51 -0.07
N LEU A 44 -4.70 -29.40 0.66
CA LEU A 44 -5.87 -29.21 1.51
C LEU A 44 -7.03 -28.58 0.74
N SER A 45 -8.25 -28.81 1.24
CA SER A 45 -9.47 -28.20 0.67
C SER A 45 -9.40 -26.67 0.69
N ALA A 46 -10.15 -26.01 -0.20
CA ALA A 46 -10.19 -24.55 -0.29
C ALA A 46 -10.64 -23.86 1.02
N THR A 47 -11.42 -24.55 1.85
CA THR A 47 -11.92 -24.02 3.13
C THR A 47 -10.93 -24.24 4.27
N ALA A 48 -9.91 -25.08 4.10
CA ALA A 48 -8.90 -25.32 5.11
C ALA A 48 -8.09 -24.03 5.34
N GLY A 49 -8.06 -23.56 6.59
CA GLY A 49 -7.35 -22.33 6.95
C GLY A 49 -8.07 -21.03 6.57
N GLN A 50 -9.27 -21.08 5.98
CA GLN A 50 -10.00 -19.87 5.57
C GLN A 50 -10.19 -18.90 6.74
N LYS A 51 -10.63 -19.39 7.90
CA LYS A 51 -10.78 -18.56 9.10
C LYS A 51 -9.46 -17.90 9.52
N ALA A 52 -8.33 -18.60 9.42
CA ALA A 52 -7.03 -18.02 9.76
C ALA A 52 -6.64 -16.91 8.76
N PHE A 53 -6.95 -17.08 7.47
CA PHE A 53 -6.76 -16.05 6.46
C PHE A 53 -7.66 -14.83 6.73
N ASP A 54 -8.93 -15.05 7.07
CA ASP A 54 -9.87 -13.97 7.39
C ASP A 54 -9.39 -13.13 8.58
N GLU A 55 -8.90 -13.76 9.65
CA GLU A 55 -8.35 -13.05 10.82
C GLU A 55 -7.04 -12.32 10.50
N ALA A 56 -6.18 -12.88 9.64
CA ALA A 56 -4.97 -12.20 9.18
C ALA A 56 -5.31 -10.96 8.33
N ALA A 57 -6.31 -11.07 7.45
CA ALA A 57 -6.81 -9.94 6.65
C ALA A 57 -7.45 -8.86 7.53
N ALA A 58 -8.24 -9.25 8.53
CA ALA A 58 -8.83 -8.32 9.51
C ALA A 58 -7.74 -7.59 10.32
N SER A 59 -6.69 -8.32 10.71
CA SER A 59 -5.52 -7.73 11.41
C SER A 59 -4.82 -6.68 10.54
N LEU A 60 -4.63 -6.97 9.24
CA LEU A 60 -4.05 -6.02 8.29
C LEU A 60 -4.91 -4.75 8.13
N SER A 61 -6.24 -4.89 8.08
CA SER A 61 -7.17 -3.76 8.06
C SER A 61 -7.01 -2.88 9.31
N ALA A 62 -6.95 -3.49 10.49
CA ALA A 62 -6.77 -2.76 11.74
C ALA A 62 -5.43 -2.01 11.81
N LEU A 63 -4.36 -2.58 11.25
CA LEU A 63 -3.07 -1.91 11.15
C LEU A 63 -3.11 -0.72 10.17
N ALA A 64 -3.83 -0.83 9.06
CA ALA A 64 -4.03 0.29 8.13
C ALA A 64 -4.80 1.46 8.78
N ASP A 65 -5.80 1.14 9.61
CA ASP A 65 -6.51 2.15 10.41
C ASP A 65 -5.57 2.79 11.44
N ALA A 66 -4.78 1.98 12.15
CA ALA A 66 -3.79 2.46 13.13
C ALA A 66 -2.79 3.44 12.49
N ARG A 67 -2.27 3.11 11.30
CA ARG A 67 -1.39 4.01 10.52
C ARG A 67 -2.08 5.33 10.20
N SER A 68 -3.35 5.28 9.78
CA SER A 68 -4.16 6.48 9.52
C SER A 68 -4.32 7.36 10.77
N HIS A 69 -4.46 6.75 11.96
CA HIS A 69 -4.47 7.48 13.23
C HIS A 69 -3.12 8.13 13.55
N ILE A 70 -2.00 7.47 13.27
CA ILE A 70 -0.65 8.04 13.47
C ILE A 70 -0.42 9.24 12.54
N VAL A 71 -0.81 9.16 11.27
CA VAL A 71 -0.72 10.29 10.33
C VAL A 71 -1.52 11.50 10.82
N ARG A 72 -2.75 11.29 11.31
CA ARG A 72 -3.55 12.39 11.91
C ARG A 72 -2.87 12.96 13.15
N THR A 73 -2.22 12.12 13.95
CA THR A 73 -1.45 12.54 15.13
C THR A 73 -0.26 13.42 14.73
N HIS A 74 0.45 13.07 13.65
CA HIS A 74 1.50 13.93 13.06
C HIS A 74 0.96 15.32 12.71
N LEU A 75 -0.17 15.40 12.00
CA LEU A 75 -0.76 16.68 11.59
C LEU A 75 -1.15 17.54 12.80
N ALA A 76 -1.76 16.94 13.82
CA ALA A 76 -2.15 17.63 15.04
C ALA A 76 -0.93 18.15 15.83
N LEU A 77 0.12 17.33 15.95
CA LEU A 77 1.36 17.72 16.64
C LEU A 77 2.14 18.78 15.86
N ALA A 78 2.15 18.73 14.53
CA ALA A 78 2.73 19.77 13.70
C ALA A 78 2.00 21.11 13.85
N ALA A 79 0.66 21.10 13.91
CA ALA A 79 -0.13 22.30 14.20
C ALA A 79 0.20 22.88 15.58
N LEU A 80 0.30 22.03 16.60
CA LEU A 80 0.69 22.46 17.96
C LEU A 80 2.11 23.04 17.99
N ALA A 81 3.06 22.41 17.29
CA ALA A 81 4.43 22.90 17.21
C ALA A 81 4.50 24.31 16.62
N ARG A 82 3.71 24.62 15.58
CA ARG A 82 3.61 25.98 15.02
C ARG A 82 3.08 26.98 16.05
N VAL A 83 1.99 26.64 16.76
CA VAL A 83 1.42 27.50 17.82
C VAL A 83 2.43 27.81 18.92
N LEU A 84 3.33 26.87 19.23
CA LEU A 84 4.36 27.02 20.26
C LEU A 84 5.66 27.69 19.75
N GLY A 85 5.71 28.10 18.48
CA GLY A 85 6.92 28.65 17.85
C GLY A 85 8.05 27.63 17.71
N LEU A 86 7.71 26.35 17.54
CA LEU A 86 8.62 25.21 17.36
C LEU A 86 8.59 24.74 15.90
N GLU A 87 8.68 25.66 14.94
CA GLU A 87 8.48 25.37 13.51
C GLU A 87 9.41 24.29 12.96
N ILE A 88 10.65 24.21 13.46
CA ILE A 88 11.61 23.14 13.12
C ILE A 88 11.06 21.74 13.42
N LEU A 89 10.18 21.60 14.41
CA LEU A 89 9.53 20.33 14.76
C LEU A 89 8.20 20.10 14.04
N ALA A 90 7.67 21.13 13.37
CA ALA A 90 6.42 21.05 12.62
C ALA A 90 6.61 20.45 11.21
N VAL A 91 7.85 20.41 10.72
CA VAL A 91 8.23 19.80 9.45
C VAL A 91 8.60 18.33 9.72
N GLY A 92 8.02 17.39 8.95
CA GLY A 92 8.39 15.97 9.05
C GLY A 92 9.82 15.71 8.58
N GLN A 93 10.45 14.62 9.03
CA GLN A 93 11.84 14.28 8.66
C GLN A 93 12.04 14.00 7.16
N LEU A 94 10.97 13.65 6.45
CA LEU A 94 11.03 13.45 5.02
C LEU A 94 10.80 14.79 4.33
N ASP A 95 11.87 15.34 3.75
CA ASP A 95 11.77 16.41 2.75
C ASP A 95 11.00 15.82 1.56
N LYS A 96 9.67 15.95 1.59
CA LYS A 96 8.82 15.57 0.46
C LYS A 96 9.05 16.65 -0.60
N PRO A 97 9.66 16.35 -1.76
CA PRO A 97 9.72 17.31 -2.82
C PRO A 97 8.30 17.49 -3.36
N GLY A 98 7.56 18.46 -2.81
CA GLY A 98 6.17 18.69 -3.18
C GLY A 98 5.24 19.07 -2.03
N ASP A 99 5.35 20.30 -1.51
CA ASP A 99 4.14 21.09 -1.20
C ASP A 99 3.41 21.54 -2.50
N ARG A 100 3.94 21.13 -3.66
CA ARG A 100 3.21 21.02 -4.91
C ARG A 100 2.49 19.67 -4.93
N PRO A 101 1.21 19.62 -5.35
CA PRO A 101 0.52 18.36 -5.60
C PRO A 101 1.40 17.44 -6.46
N PRO A 102 1.27 16.10 -6.34
CA PRO A 102 1.88 15.19 -7.31
C PRO A 102 1.53 15.72 -8.70
N VAL A 103 2.53 15.92 -9.57
CA VAL A 103 2.30 16.29 -10.97
C VAL A 103 1.75 15.04 -11.68
N GLY A 104 0.50 14.71 -11.34
CA GLY A 104 -0.29 13.67 -11.95
C GLY A 104 -1.07 14.27 -13.09
N GLY A 105 -0.44 14.36 -14.26
CA GLY A 105 -1.13 14.46 -15.55
C GLY A 105 -1.91 15.74 -15.79
N ASP A 106 -1.23 16.90 -15.82
CA ASP A 106 -1.66 17.95 -16.73
C ASP A 106 -1.31 17.46 -18.15
N GLY A 107 -2.34 17.01 -18.88
CA GLY A 107 -2.23 16.73 -20.30
C GLY A 107 -1.88 18.01 -21.05
N ASP A 108 -0.58 18.23 -21.27
CA ASP A 108 -0.12 19.04 -22.38
C ASP A 108 -0.42 18.26 -23.67
N ASP A 109 -1.44 18.76 -24.36
CA ASP A 109 -2.00 18.24 -25.60
C ASP A 109 -1.12 18.61 -26.81
N SER A 110 0.19 18.39 -26.73
CA SER A 110 1.11 18.67 -27.83
C SER A 110 2.14 17.55 -28.04
N ALA A 111 1.85 16.74 -29.05
CA ALA A 111 2.79 15.97 -29.87
C ALA A 111 3.35 14.64 -29.32
N VAL A 112 2.47 13.67 -29.04
CA VAL A 112 2.79 12.26 -29.31
C VAL A 112 1.65 11.59 -30.09
N THR A 113 1.99 11.23 -31.33
CA THR A 113 1.19 10.56 -32.35
C THR A 113 0.28 9.45 -31.79
N ARG A 114 -1.02 9.57 -32.06
CA ARG A 114 -2.03 8.51 -31.90
C ARG A 114 -1.60 7.25 -32.67
N ILE A 115 -1.06 6.26 -31.97
CA ILE A 115 -1.07 4.88 -32.45
C ILE A 115 -2.39 4.25 -31.97
N LEU A 116 -3.18 3.85 -32.95
CA LEU A 116 -4.58 3.44 -32.89
C LEU A 116 -4.83 2.23 -31.96
N VAL A 117 -5.48 2.45 -30.82
CA VAL A 117 -6.20 1.39 -30.09
C VAL A 117 -7.69 1.59 -30.30
N ASN A 118 -8.16 1.26 -31.50
CA ASN A 118 -9.54 0.84 -31.69
C ASN A 118 -9.62 -0.11 -32.90
N LYS A 119 -9.48 -1.41 -32.64
CA LYS A 119 -10.14 -2.42 -33.44
C LYS A 119 -11.02 -3.23 -32.52
N SER A 120 -12.32 -3.02 -32.70
CA SER A 120 -13.41 -3.69 -32.00
C SER A 120 -13.28 -5.22 -32.09
N CYS A 121 -13.77 -5.88 -31.05
CA CYS A 121 -13.95 -7.32 -30.98
C CYS A 121 -14.82 -7.81 -32.16
N GLU A 122 -14.21 -8.39 -33.18
CA GLU A 122 -14.91 -9.18 -34.19
C GLU A 122 -14.90 -10.66 -33.79
N ASN A 123 -16.10 -11.22 -33.73
CA ASN A 123 -16.46 -12.57 -33.37
C ASN A 123 -15.99 -13.56 -34.45
N THR A 124 -15.17 -14.56 -34.11
CA THR A 124 -14.85 -15.70 -34.99
C THR A 124 -15.16 -17.01 -34.26
N PRO A 125 -15.95 -17.94 -34.86
CA PRO A 125 -16.28 -19.19 -34.20
C PRO A 125 -15.09 -20.15 -34.18
N ASN A 126 -14.96 -20.89 -33.08
CA ASN A 126 -13.93 -21.88 -32.80
C ASN A 126 -13.64 -22.82 -33.99
N LYS A 127 -12.37 -22.90 -34.37
CA LYS A 127 -11.86 -23.94 -35.28
C LYS A 127 -11.65 -25.24 -34.49
N PRO A 128 -12.14 -26.41 -34.94
CA PRO A 128 -11.95 -27.65 -34.20
C PRO A 128 -10.49 -28.13 -34.32
N LEU A 129 -9.99 -28.74 -33.24
CA LEU A 129 -8.67 -29.37 -33.17
C LEU A 129 -8.53 -30.48 -34.22
N PRO A 130 -7.38 -30.60 -34.90
CA PRO A 130 -7.16 -31.73 -35.79
C PRO A 130 -6.97 -33.02 -34.98
N GLU A 131 -7.80 -33.97 -35.37
CA GLU A 131 -7.89 -35.37 -35.02
C GLU A 131 -6.53 -36.09 -35.11
N GLN A 132 -6.21 -36.88 -34.08
CA GLN A 132 -5.09 -37.83 -34.11
C GLN A 132 -5.41 -38.95 -35.11
N ALA A 133 -4.55 -39.19 -36.09
CA ALA A 133 -4.55 -40.45 -36.84
C ALA A 133 -3.17 -40.82 -37.41
N ALA A 134 -2.65 -41.93 -36.88
CA ALA A 134 -1.92 -43.02 -37.54
C ALA A 134 -0.51 -42.84 -38.14
N LEU A 135 0.42 -43.57 -37.51
CA LEU A 135 1.40 -44.54 -38.08
C LEU A 135 2.14 -44.22 -39.39
N CYS A 136 3.46 -44.13 -39.30
CA CYS A 136 4.43 -45.14 -39.78
C CYS A 136 5.82 -44.85 -39.17
#